data_AF-A0A523ARQ6-F1
#
_entry.id   AF-A0A523ARQ6-F1
#
_cell.length_a   1.000
_cell.length_b   1.000
_cell.length_c   1.000
_cell.angle_alpha   90.00
_cell.angle_beta   90.00
_cell.angle_gamma   90.00
#
_symmetry.space_group_name_H-M   'P 1'
#
loop_
_entity.id
_entity.type
_entity.pdbx_description
1 polymer ?
#
loop_
_entity_poly.entity_id
_entity_poly.type
_entity_poly.pdbx_seq_one_letter_code
_entity_poly.pdbx_strand_id
1 'polypeptide(L)'
;KKHVTEKAVYEVAAVAHPEEVREMVELALKGDFEEARKKLYELLIDQGLSGEDVLNQVHRQVLNLKIPERKKLELIEKLGEFSFRIVEGANERIQLEAMLAQLALVGS
;
A
#
# COMPACT_ATOMS: atom_id res chain seq x y z
N LYS A 1 -31.61 -1.03 -16.39
CA LYS A 1 -30.25 -1.59 -16.56
C LYS A 1 -29.43 -1.17 -15.34
N LYS A 2 -28.89 -2.12 -14.56
CA LYS A 2 -27.97 -1.76 -13.46
C LYS A 2 -26.66 -1.29 -14.11
N HIS A 3 -26.33 -0.01 -13.95
CA HIS A 3 -25.02 0.51 -14.33
C HIS A 3 -24.01 -0.02 -13.32
N VAL A 4 -23.15 -0.92 -13.77
CA VAL A 4 -21.98 -1.34 -12.98
C VAL A 4 -20.96 -0.22 -13.12
N THR A 5 -20.64 0.45 -12.01
CA THR A 5 -19.57 1.44 -11.93
C THR A 5 -18.27 0.74 -11.54
N GLU A 6 -17.11 1.28 -11.93
CA GLU A 6 -15.80 0.72 -11.54
C GLU A 6 -15.70 0.54 -10.02
N LYS A 7 -16.22 1.50 -9.24
CA LYS A 7 -16.34 1.41 -7.79
C LYS A 7 -17.06 0.15 -7.31
N ALA A 8 -18.20 -0.17 -7.91
CA ALA A 8 -18.95 -1.36 -7.57
C ALA A 8 -18.21 -2.66 -7.95
N VAL A 9 -17.31 -2.64 -8.94
CA VAL A 9 -16.48 -3.79 -9.30
C VAL A 9 -15.41 -4.05 -8.25
N TYR A 10 -14.71 -3.01 -7.79
CA TYR A 10 -13.65 -3.14 -6.79
C TYR A 10 -14.19 -3.52 -5.41
N GLU A 11 -15.31 -2.94 -4.98
CA GLU A 11 -16.01 -3.31 -3.73
C GLU A 11 -16.44 -4.78 -3.74
N VAL A 12 -16.95 -5.29 -4.87
CA VAL A 12 -17.37 -6.70 -5.00
C VAL A 12 -16.18 -7.64 -5.14
N ALA A 13 -15.07 -7.18 -5.70
CA ALA A 13 -13.86 -7.99 -5.89
C ALA A 13 -12.97 -8.08 -4.64
N ALA A 14 -13.27 -7.32 -3.57
CA ALA A 14 -12.40 -7.18 -2.40
C ALA A 14 -10.96 -6.79 -2.76
N VAL A 15 -10.79 -5.97 -3.80
CA VAL A 15 -9.48 -5.47 -4.25
C VAL A 15 -9.38 -3.99 -3.91
N ALA A 16 -8.25 -3.59 -3.34
CA ALA A 16 -8.03 -2.19 -2.97
C ALA A 16 -8.17 -1.28 -4.19
N HIS A 17 -8.94 -0.20 -4.03
CA HIS A 17 -9.02 0.83 -5.04
C HIS A 17 -7.62 1.43 -5.28
N PRO A 18 -7.10 1.40 -6.53
CA PRO A 18 -5.74 1.88 -6.81
C PRO A 18 -5.49 3.32 -6.34
N GLU A 19 -6.52 4.17 -6.42
CA GLU A 19 -6.47 5.57 -5.99
C GLU A 19 -6.25 5.73 -4.48
N GLU A 20 -6.86 4.88 -3.66
CA GLU A 20 -6.76 4.97 -2.20
C GLU A 20 -5.41 4.48 -1.68
N VAL A 21 -4.89 3.40 -2.28
CA VAL A 21 -3.52 2.95 -2.01
C VAL A 21 -2.52 4.01 -2.48
N ARG A 22 -2.81 4.72 -3.57
CA ARG A 22 -1.97 5.80 -4.06
C ARG A 22 -1.92 6.98 -3.10
N GLU A 23 -3.08 7.40 -2.62
CA GLU A 23 -3.18 8.44 -1.60
C GLU A 23 -2.36 8.07 -0.35
N MET A 24 -2.49 6.83 0.15
CA MET A 24 -1.71 6.31 1.27
C MET A 24 -0.19 6.39 1.03
N VAL A 25 0.27 5.96 -0.15
CA VAL A 25 1.70 6.00 -0.52
C VAL A 25 2.20 7.43 -0.66
N GLU A 26 1.42 8.32 -1.26
CA GLU A 26 1.76 9.74 -1.40
C GLU A 26 1.86 10.46 -0.05
N LEU A 27 0.97 10.16 0.90
CA LEU A 27 1.05 10.65 2.28
C LEU A 27 2.33 10.16 2.96
N ALA A 28 2.63 8.86 2.85
CA ALA A 28 3.84 8.29 3.44
C ALA A 28 5.10 8.95 2.88
N LEU A 29 5.21 9.11 1.56
CA LEU A 29 6.34 9.76 0.89
C LEU A 29 6.49 11.25 1.26
N LYS A 30 5.42 11.93 1.67
CA LYS A 30 5.51 13.31 2.18
C LYS A 30 5.99 13.39 3.63
N GLY A 31 6.09 12.26 4.32
CA GLY A 31 6.39 12.19 5.75
C GLY A 31 5.15 12.31 6.64
N ASP A 32 3.94 12.37 6.07
CA ASP A 32 2.67 12.42 6.79
C ASP A 32 2.29 11.02 7.31
N PHE A 33 3.16 10.43 8.13
CA PHE A 33 3.07 9.03 8.55
C PHE A 33 1.78 8.70 9.30
N GLU A 34 1.30 9.61 10.16
CA GLU A 34 0.05 9.39 10.91
C GLU A 34 -1.17 9.30 9.99
N GLU A 35 -1.25 10.17 8.97
CA GLU A 35 -2.34 10.15 7.99
C GLU A 35 -2.22 8.94 7.05
N ALA A 36 -1.01 8.60 6.60
CA ALA A 36 -0.78 7.38 5.82
C ALA A 36 -1.19 6.13 6.61
N ARG A 37 -0.88 6.09 7.91
CA ARG A 37 -1.27 5.00 8.81
C ARG A 37 -2.77 4.94 8.99
N LYS A 38 -3.46 6.07 9.13
CA LYS A 38 -4.92 6.11 9.20
C LYS A 38 -5.56 5.55 7.93
N LYS A 39 -5.07 5.96 6.75
CA LYS A 39 -5.53 5.42 5.47
C LYS A 39 -5.30 3.91 5.35
N LEU A 40 -4.17 3.42 5.87
CA LEU A 40 -3.92 1.98 5.95
C LEU A 40 -4.96 1.25 6.82
N TYR A 41 -5.39 1.81 7.96
CA TYR A 41 -6.47 1.21 8.75
C TYR A 41 -7.78 1.17 7.99
N GLU A 42 -8.14 2.24 7.29
CA GLU A 42 -9.38 2.28 6.49
C GLU A 42 -9.38 1.16 5.45
N LEU A 43 -8.25 0.96 4.75
CA LEU A 43 -8.08 -0.13 3.79
C LEU A 43 -8.23 -1.52 4.44
N LEU A 44 -7.59 -1.77 5.59
CA LEU A 44 -7.59 -3.09 6.23
C LEU A 44 -8.91 -3.41 6.96
N ILE A 45 -9.48 -2.43 7.65
CA ILE A 45 -10.60 -2.64 8.58
C ILE A 45 -11.93 -2.31 7.91
N ASP A 46 -12.04 -1.13 7.30
CA ASP A 46 -13.32 -0.67 6.76
C ASP A 46 -13.61 -1.33 5.41
N GLN A 47 -12.58 -1.57 4.61
CA GLN A 47 -12.70 -2.23 3.30
C GLN A 47 -12.38 -3.74 3.35
N GLY A 48 -11.87 -4.25 4.48
CA GLY A 48 -11.60 -5.68 4.67
C GLY A 48 -10.51 -6.26 3.77
N LEU A 49 -9.58 -5.41 3.31
CA LEU A 49 -8.49 -5.86 2.44
C LEU A 49 -7.45 -6.64 3.23
N SER A 50 -6.89 -7.67 2.61
CA SER A 50 -5.69 -8.31 3.16
C SER A 50 -4.49 -7.37 3.02
N GLY A 51 -3.53 -7.48 3.92
CA GLY A 51 -2.26 -6.78 3.79
C GLY A 51 -1.44 -7.24 2.59
N GLU A 52 -1.57 -8.49 2.17
CA GLU A 52 -1.00 -8.95 0.90
C GLU A 52 -1.58 -8.18 -0.30
N ASP A 53 -2.89 -7.94 -0.33
CA ASP A 53 -3.53 -7.13 -1.38
C ASP A 53 -3.03 -5.68 -1.38
N VAL A 54 -2.93 -5.07 -0.19
CA VAL A 54 -2.38 -3.73 -0.01
C VAL A 54 -0.93 -3.67 -0.50
N LEU A 55 -0.09 -4.61 -0.05
CA LEU A 55 1.32 -4.68 -0.42
C LEU A 55 1.51 -4.87 -1.93
N ASN A 56 0.72 -5.75 -2.54
CA ASN A 56 0.72 -5.97 -3.99
C ASN A 56 0.31 -4.72 -4.76
N GLN A 57 -0.67 -3.97 -4.27
CA GLN A 57 -1.02 -2.67 -4.88
C GLN A 57 0.09 -1.64 -4.71
N VAL A 58 0.72 -1.54 -3.55
CA VAL A 58 1.86 -0.64 -3.35
C VAL A 58 2.99 -0.98 -4.33
N HIS A 59 3.33 -2.26 -4.47
CA HIS A 59 4.34 -2.71 -5.43
C HIS A 59 4.03 -2.29 -6.88
N ARG A 60 2.78 -2.42 -7.33
CA ARG A 60 2.34 -1.94 -8.66
C ARG A 60 2.55 -0.44 -8.86
N GLN A 61 2.48 0.33 -7.78
CA GLN A 61 2.59 1.79 -7.83
C GLN A 61 4.02 2.30 -7.74
N VAL A 62 4.94 1.55 -7.13
CA VAL A 62 6.34 1.98 -6.96
C VAL A 62 7.00 2.38 -8.28
N LEU A 63 6.72 1.65 -9.36
CA LEU A 63 7.27 1.93 -10.69
C LEU A 63 6.86 3.31 -11.23
N ASN A 64 5.65 3.77 -10.86
CA ASN A 64 5.05 5.03 -11.29
C ASN A 64 5.40 6.22 -10.38
N LEU A 65 6.14 5.99 -9.28
CA LEU A 65 6.55 7.07 -8.39
C LEU A 65 7.53 8.02 -9.08
N LYS A 66 7.40 9.31 -8.77
CA LYS A 66 8.29 10.37 -9.27
C LYS A 66 9.51 10.55 -8.36
N ILE A 67 10.24 9.46 -8.12
CA ILE A 67 11.45 9.41 -7.29
C ILE A 67 12.64 8.87 -8.11
N PRO A 68 13.90 9.08 -7.67
CA PRO A 68 15.07 8.52 -8.34
C PRO A 68 14.97 7.01 -8.52
N GLU A 69 15.43 6.49 -9.67
CA GLU A 69 15.36 5.07 -10.03
C GLU A 69 15.95 4.16 -8.95
N ARG A 70 17.10 4.54 -8.40
CA ARG A 70 17.74 3.81 -7.30
C ARG A 70 16.83 3.65 -6.07
N LYS A 71 16.12 4.71 -5.68
CA LYS A 71 15.16 4.67 -4.57
C LYS A 71 13.97 3.75 -4.90
N LYS A 72 13.55 3.64 -6.17
CA LYS A 72 12.52 2.66 -6.58
C LYS A 72 13.01 1.22 -6.43
N LEU A 73 14.23 0.93 -6.86
CA LEU A 73 14.83 -0.42 -6.74
C LEU A 73 14.95 -0.83 -5.27
N GLU A 74 15.41 0.08 -4.41
CA GLU A 74 15.49 -0.14 -2.95
C GLU A 74 14.10 -0.40 -2.35
N LEU A 75 13.06 0.32 -2.78
CA LEU A 75 11.68 0.04 -2.35
C LEU A 75 11.18 -1.34 -2.81
N ILE A 76 11.44 -1.73 -4.06
CA ILE A 76 11.02 -3.04 -4.60
C ILE A 76 11.65 -4.18 -3.78
N GLU A 77 12.95 -4.09 -3.48
CA GLU A 77 13.65 -5.07 -2.63
C GLU A 77 12.98 -5.16 -1.24
N LYS A 78 12.72 -4.01 -0.60
CA LYS A 78 12.08 -3.97 0.72
C LYS A 78 10.65 -4.52 0.72
N LEU A 79 9.87 -4.24 -0.31
CA LEU A 79 8.52 -4.81 -0.47
C LEU A 79 8.56 -6.33 -0.58
N GLY A 80 9.57 -6.89 -1.26
CA GLY A 80 9.81 -8.33 -1.29
C GLY A 80 10.09 -8.92 0.10
N GLU A 81 10.90 -8.25 0.92
CA GLU A 81 11.14 -8.67 2.31
C GLU A 81 9.86 -8.64 3.17
N PHE A 82 9.04 -7.59 3.03
CA PHE A 82 7.76 -7.50 3.75
C PHE A 82 6.79 -8.59 3.31
N SER A 83 6.69 -8.84 2.00
CA SER A 83 5.86 -9.91 1.43
C SER A 83 6.27 -11.27 2.00
N PHE A 84 7.57 -11.58 1.95
CA PHE A 84 8.10 -12.81 2.51
C PHE A 84 7.76 -12.97 4.00
N ARG A 85 7.96 -11.93 4.81
CA ARG A 85 7.65 -11.97 6.25
C ARG A 85 6.16 -12.22 6.51
N ILE A 86 5.27 -11.58 5.76
CA ILE A 86 3.82 -11.79 5.90
C ILE A 86 3.45 -13.23 5.56
N VAL A 87 3.99 -13.78 4.47
CA VAL A 87 3.78 -15.18 4.06
C VAL A 87 4.27 -16.18 5.11
N GLU A 88 5.40 -15.88 5.76
CA GLU A 88 5.94 -16.68 6.88
C GLU A 88 5.16 -16.53 8.20
N GLY A 89 4.06 -15.78 8.21
CA GLY A 89 3.19 -15.61 9.37
C GLY A 89 3.61 -14.49 10.32
N ALA A 90 4.45 -13.55 9.88
CA ALA A 90 4.70 -12.33 10.65
C ALA A 90 3.42 -11.50 10.79
N ASN A 91 3.37 -10.68 11.84
CA ASN A 91 2.23 -9.80 12.06
C ASN A 91 2.11 -8.77 10.92
N GLU A 92 1.04 -8.91 10.13
CA GLU A 92 0.78 -8.13 8.93
C GLU A 92 0.70 -6.62 9.21
N ARG A 93 -0.02 -6.21 10.25
CA ARG A 93 -0.14 -4.81 10.66
C ARG A 93 1.22 -4.19 10.98
N ILE A 94 2.09 -4.90 11.69
CA ILE A 94 3.45 -4.44 11.99
C ILE A 94 4.29 -4.31 10.71
N GLN A 95 4.22 -5.28 9.79
CA GLN A 95 4.97 -5.21 8.54
C GLN A 95 4.50 -4.07 7.63
N LEU A 96 3.20 -3.81 7.55
CA LEU A 96 2.64 -2.72 6.76
C LEU A 96 2.96 -1.34 7.36
N GLU A 97 2.92 -1.19 8.69
CA GLU A 97 3.41 0.03 9.34
C GLU A 97 4.91 0.25 9.08
N ALA A 98 5.72 -0.81 9.10
CA ALA A 98 7.13 -0.75 8.73
C ALA A 98 7.35 -0.38 7.26
N MET A 99 6.49 -0.85 6.35
CA MET A 99 6.47 -0.43 4.94
C MET A 99 6.17 1.07 4.81
N LEU A 100 5.17 1.60 5.52
CA LEU A 100 4.88 3.04 5.53
C LEU A 100 6.08 3.86 6.03
N ALA A 101 6.76 3.37 7.07
CA ALA A 101 7.96 4.02 7.59
C ALA A 101 9.10 4.03 6.55
N GLN A 102 9.29 2.92 5.83
CA GLN A 102 10.26 2.83 4.75
C GLN A 102 9.95 3.81 3.60
N LEU A 103 8.67 3.97 3.25
CA LEU A 103 8.24 4.96 2.26
C LEU A 103 8.55 6.39 2.74
N ALA A 104 8.27 6.72 4.00
CA ALA A 104 8.60 8.03 4.56
C ALA A 104 10.09 8.36 4.53
N LEU A 105 10.95 7.39 4.87
CA LEU A 105 12.41 7.56 4.81
C LEU A 105 12.92 7.73 3.37
N VAL A 106 12.26 7.13 2.39
CA VAL A 106 12.60 7.30 0.97
C VAL A 106 12.11 8.64 0.42
N GLY A 107 11.00 9.14 0.94
CA GLY A 107 10.41 10.42 0.57
C GLY A 107 11.17 11.64 1.11
N SER A 108 11.84 11.49 2.25
CA SER A 108 12.74 12.50 2.83
C SER A 108 14.02 12.76 2.03
#